data_AF-A0A2V8IFZ2-F1
#
_entry.id   AF-A0A2V8IFZ2-F1
#
_cell.length_a   1.000
_cell.length_b   1.000
_cell.length_c   1.000
_cell.angle_alpha   90.00
_cell.angle_beta   90.00
_cell.angle_gamma   90.00
#
_symmetry.space_group_name_H-M   'P 1'
#
loop_
_entity.id
_entity.type
_entity.pdbx_description
1 polymer ?
#
loop_
_entity_poly.entity_id
_entity_poly.type
_entity_poly.pdbx_seq_one_letter_code
_entity_poly.pdbx_strand_id
1 'polypeptide(L)'
;MHMFSALPPKQGLYDPQFEHDACGVGFVVDIAGRKSNDIVRRSLQVLVNLQHRGAKGCEANTGDGAGVLLQIPHEFLKPECKKLGFDLPTPGNYGVGMVFLPRDSHSQQWAKEIIEAAITRAGQRLLGWRDVPTNNSPIGESAKAVEPVFKQVFVGRNPYIKSVDEFERKLYLIRKRIEKVTSELYFDSFSARTIIYKGMLSAEQIEIYFPDLADPRVASALAVVHQRFSTNTFPSWSLAHPFRYISHNGEINTLRGNINWMKAREALFESGLFGEDIRDLLPVIVEGGSDSAMIDNALEMLVMCGRSLPHAMMMLIPEAWDGHETMSDEKKAFYEYHSCLMEPWDGPASMVFTDGVRIGAVLDRNGLRPSRYCVTKDGLVVMASEVGVLDIPPENILVKGRLQPGKMLLIDTHERRIIDDTELKHKIASEKPYRQWLNENLVRLSDLPAHPVPEPSHETVLLRQQVFGYTHEDLRILMGPMAVNGEEAVGSMGTDTPLAVLSDRQPPLFNYFKQLFAQVTNPPLDAIREELVTSMSTALGPEQNLLKPVPESCRMIKILSPIMDNDDLAKLRSIALPGFRSIVLPMRFKVS
;
A
#
# COMPACT_ATOMS: atom_id res chain seq x y z
N MET A 1 -19.16 0.69 11.05
CA MET A 1 -19.83 0.27 9.80
C MET A 1 -19.71 1.44 8.84
N HIS A 2 -19.01 1.29 7.72
CA HIS A 2 -18.83 2.38 6.75
C HIS A 2 -20.17 2.68 6.07
N MET A 3 -20.63 3.93 6.09
CA MET A 3 -21.96 4.31 5.57
C MET A 3 -22.16 3.99 4.08
N PHE A 4 -21.06 3.92 3.33
CA PHE A 4 -21.05 3.63 1.89
C PHE A 4 -20.69 2.18 1.57
N SER A 5 -20.86 1.29 2.55
CA SER A 5 -20.59 -0.14 2.46
C SER A 5 -21.65 -0.94 3.21
N ALA A 6 -22.13 -2.03 2.62
CA ALA A 6 -23.04 -2.97 3.27
C ALA A 6 -22.36 -4.30 3.66
N LEU A 7 -21.06 -4.26 4.00
CA LEU A 7 -20.36 -5.44 4.52
C LEU A 7 -20.98 -5.89 5.86
N PRO A 8 -21.33 -7.18 6.03
CA PRO A 8 -21.89 -7.66 7.28
C PRO A 8 -20.83 -7.67 8.40
N PRO A 9 -21.24 -7.55 9.67
CA PRO A 9 -20.33 -7.80 10.78
C PRO A 9 -19.86 -9.26 10.78
N LYS A 10 -18.73 -9.52 11.43
CA LYS A 10 -18.23 -10.89 11.65
C LYS A 10 -19.34 -11.77 12.25
N GLN A 11 -19.64 -12.89 11.59
CA GLN A 11 -20.68 -13.81 12.01
C GLN A 11 -20.35 -15.26 11.58
N GLY A 12 -20.41 -16.20 12.52
CA GLY A 12 -20.02 -17.59 12.25
C GLY A 12 -18.57 -17.69 11.72
N LEU A 13 -18.41 -18.28 10.54
CA LEU A 13 -17.12 -18.40 9.85
C LEU A 13 -16.77 -17.20 8.95
N TYR A 14 -17.71 -16.28 8.75
CA TYR A 14 -17.47 -15.09 7.95
C TYR A 14 -16.70 -14.05 8.75
N ASP A 15 -15.59 -13.56 8.20
CA ASP A 15 -14.81 -12.47 8.75
C ASP A 15 -14.41 -11.50 7.63
N PRO A 16 -14.84 -10.22 7.67
CA PRO A 16 -14.52 -9.22 6.64
C PRO A 16 -13.02 -9.02 6.38
N GLN A 17 -12.15 -9.42 7.31
CA GLN A 17 -10.71 -9.31 7.12
C GLN A 17 -10.14 -10.24 6.04
N PHE A 18 -10.90 -11.24 5.60
CA PHE A 18 -10.52 -12.18 4.53
C PHE A 18 -11.10 -11.81 3.17
N GLU A 19 -11.58 -10.57 3.00
CA GLU A 19 -12.03 -10.07 1.71
C GLU A 19 -10.83 -9.58 0.88
N HIS A 20 -10.78 -10.01 -0.37
CA HIS A 20 -9.67 -9.74 -1.29
C HIS A 20 -10.18 -9.26 -2.65
N ASP A 21 -9.32 -8.55 -3.39
CA ASP A 21 -9.66 -8.01 -4.70
C ASP A 21 -8.59 -8.35 -5.76
N ALA A 22 -9.01 -8.68 -6.97
CA ALA A 22 -8.15 -8.85 -8.16
C ALA A 22 -8.70 -7.97 -9.28
N CYS A 23 -7.92 -7.48 -10.24
CA CYS A 23 -8.39 -6.32 -11.05
C CYS A 23 -7.83 -6.22 -12.48
N GLY A 24 -8.35 -5.25 -13.25
CA GLY A 24 -7.67 -4.65 -14.39
C GLY A 24 -7.18 -3.24 -14.03
N VAL A 25 -5.94 -2.91 -14.37
CA VAL A 25 -5.35 -1.58 -14.10
C VAL A 25 -4.66 -1.04 -15.34
N GLY A 26 -4.69 0.27 -15.53
CA GLY A 26 -3.91 0.93 -16.57
C GLY A 26 -3.82 2.44 -16.40
N PHE A 27 -2.93 3.04 -17.18
CA PHE A 27 -2.86 4.49 -17.34
C PHE A 27 -2.52 4.90 -18.77
N VAL A 28 -2.92 6.11 -19.11
CA VAL A 28 -2.54 6.81 -20.34
C VAL A 28 -1.92 8.15 -19.96
N VAL A 29 -0.80 8.50 -20.57
CA VAL A 29 -0.11 9.78 -20.35
C VAL A 29 0.51 10.32 -21.62
N ASP A 30 0.42 11.64 -21.81
CA ASP A 30 1.23 12.38 -22.78
C ASP A 30 2.54 12.79 -22.09
N ILE A 31 3.68 12.29 -22.60
CA ILE A 31 5.01 12.54 -22.02
C ILE A 31 5.29 14.05 -21.91
N ALA A 32 4.83 14.86 -22.86
CA ALA A 32 5.08 16.30 -22.87
C ALA A 32 4.17 17.09 -21.92
N GLY A 33 3.26 16.43 -21.20
CA GLY A 33 2.34 17.05 -20.25
C GLY A 33 1.21 17.83 -20.92
N ARG A 34 0.93 17.57 -22.21
CA ARG A 34 -0.15 18.24 -22.95
C ARG A 34 -1.50 17.70 -22.48
N LYS A 35 -2.33 18.58 -21.91
CA LYS A 35 -3.67 18.21 -21.46
C LYS A 35 -4.62 18.14 -22.65
N SER A 36 -5.35 17.05 -22.80
CA SER A 36 -6.40 16.92 -23.81
C SER A 36 -7.55 16.06 -23.31
N ASN A 37 -8.74 16.22 -23.91
CA ASN A 37 -9.85 15.30 -23.69
C ASN A 37 -9.55 13.92 -24.31
N ASP A 38 -8.73 13.86 -25.37
CA ASP A 38 -8.33 12.60 -26.01
C ASP A 38 -7.64 11.64 -25.04
N ILE A 39 -6.78 12.14 -24.13
CA ILE A 39 -6.19 11.31 -23.05
C ILE A 39 -7.28 10.72 -22.14
N VAL A 40 -8.29 11.52 -21.79
CA VAL A 40 -9.42 11.06 -20.96
C VAL A 40 -10.22 9.99 -21.70
N ARG A 41 -10.57 10.22 -22.98
CA ARG A 41 -11.29 9.25 -23.82
C ARG A 41 -10.54 7.94 -24.01
N ARG A 42 -9.24 8.02 -24.30
CA ARG A 42 -8.37 6.84 -24.41
C ARG A 42 -8.30 6.08 -23.09
N SER A 43 -8.20 6.76 -21.94
CA SER A 43 -8.22 6.08 -20.64
C SER A 43 -9.54 5.40 -20.34
N LEU A 44 -10.68 6.03 -20.64
CA LEU A 44 -11.99 5.39 -20.50
C LEU A 44 -12.13 4.18 -21.44
N GLN A 45 -11.60 4.25 -22.66
CA GLN A 45 -11.56 3.11 -23.57
C GLN A 45 -10.67 1.97 -23.02
N VAL A 46 -9.53 2.28 -22.41
CA VAL A 46 -8.69 1.28 -21.70
C VAL A 46 -9.50 0.61 -20.60
N LEU A 47 -10.26 1.39 -19.81
CA LEU A 47 -11.11 0.85 -18.74
C LEU A 47 -12.16 -0.12 -19.28
N VAL A 48 -12.87 0.26 -20.35
CA VAL A 48 -13.84 -0.60 -21.04
C VAL A 48 -13.20 -1.88 -21.56
N ASN A 49 -12.02 -1.78 -22.18
CA ASN A 49 -11.30 -2.94 -22.71
C ASN A 49 -10.71 -3.85 -21.62
N LEU A 50 -10.77 -3.45 -20.35
CA LEU A 50 -10.38 -4.27 -19.20
C LEU A 50 -11.59 -4.84 -18.44
N GLN A 51 -12.82 -4.65 -18.94
CA GLN A 51 -14.06 -5.08 -18.27
C GLN A 51 -14.10 -6.59 -17.99
N HIS A 52 -13.51 -7.43 -18.84
CA HIS A 52 -13.42 -8.88 -18.62
C HIS A 52 -12.56 -9.28 -17.41
N ARG A 53 -11.78 -8.35 -16.85
CA ARG A 53 -11.03 -8.53 -15.59
C ARG A 53 -11.79 -8.03 -14.36
N GLY A 54 -12.97 -7.46 -14.55
CA GLY A 54 -13.87 -7.09 -13.46
C GLY A 54 -14.88 -8.19 -13.14
N ALA A 55 -15.45 -8.15 -11.94
CA ALA A 55 -16.65 -8.90 -11.62
C ALA A 55 -17.88 -8.00 -11.67
N LYS A 56 -19.01 -8.66 -11.82
CA LYS A 56 -20.32 -8.10 -11.56
C LYS A 56 -20.81 -8.68 -10.24
N GLY A 57 -21.50 -7.88 -9.45
CA GLY A 57 -22.12 -8.30 -8.20
C GLY A 57 -23.30 -9.26 -8.45
N CYS A 58 -24.21 -9.34 -7.48
CA CYS A 58 -25.38 -10.22 -7.58
C CYS A 58 -26.34 -9.86 -8.74
N GLU A 59 -26.26 -8.63 -9.26
CA GLU A 59 -27.06 -8.11 -10.36
C GLU A 59 -26.16 -7.84 -11.59
N ALA A 60 -26.66 -8.11 -12.80
CA ALA A 60 -25.88 -7.96 -14.03
C ALA A 60 -25.43 -6.52 -14.36
N ASN A 61 -26.06 -5.52 -13.71
CA ASN A 61 -25.81 -4.09 -13.83
C ASN A 61 -25.17 -3.48 -12.56
N THR A 62 -24.68 -4.32 -11.64
CA THR A 62 -23.91 -3.90 -10.48
C THR A 62 -22.47 -4.35 -10.69
N GLY A 63 -21.53 -3.42 -10.87
CA GLY A 63 -20.10 -3.72 -10.96
C GLY A 63 -19.41 -3.58 -9.60
N ASP A 64 -18.35 -4.33 -9.35
CA ASP A 64 -17.65 -4.31 -8.04
C ASP A 64 -16.87 -3.00 -7.78
N GLY A 65 -16.64 -2.21 -8.82
CA GLY A 65 -15.98 -0.92 -8.74
C GLY A 65 -15.27 -0.53 -10.03
N ALA A 66 -15.44 0.71 -10.46
CA ALA A 66 -14.68 1.30 -11.55
C ALA A 66 -14.38 2.77 -11.25
N GLY A 67 -13.27 3.26 -11.77
CA GLY A 67 -12.91 4.66 -11.57
C GLY A 67 -11.79 5.16 -12.47
N VAL A 68 -11.67 6.48 -12.47
CA VAL A 68 -10.63 7.23 -13.16
C VAL A 68 -10.07 8.32 -12.27
N LEU A 69 -8.75 8.42 -12.20
CA LEU A 69 -8.01 9.55 -11.63
C LEU A 69 -7.52 10.42 -12.77
N LEU A 70 -7.81 11.72 -12.69
CA LEU A 70 -7.41 12.75 -13.65
C LEU A 70 -6.60 13.85 -12.94
N GLN A 71 -5.88 14.65 -13.72
CA GLN A 71 -5.51 15.98 -13.25
C GLN A 71 -6.76 16.86 -13.18
N ILE A 72 -6.78 17.83 -12.26
CA ILE A 72 -7.92 18.74 -12.11
C ILE A 72 -8.19 19.49 -13.44
N PRO A 73 -9.39 19.32 -14.05
CA PRO A 73 -9.72 19.91 -15.34
C PRO A 73 -10.19 21.36 -15.15
N HIS A 74 -9.23 22.28 -14.97
CA HIS A 74 -9.51 23.69 -14.66
C HIS A 74 -10.43 24.38 -15.68
N GLU A 75 -10.24 24.13 -16.97
CA GLU A 75 -11.05 24.74 -18.05
C GLU A 75 -12.51 24.30 -18.02
N PHE A 76 -12.79 23.12 -17.46
CA PHE A 76 -14.13 22.65 -17.17
C PHE A 76 -14.67 23.27 -15.86
N LEU A 77 -13.92 23.15 -14.76
CA LEU A 77 -14.43 23.52 -13.43
C LEU A 77 -14.61 25.03 -13.25
N LYS A 78 -13.77 25.87 -13.86
CA LYS A 78 -13.83 27.33 -13.73
C LYS A 78 -15.18 27.92 -14.17
N PRO A 79 -15.69 27.65 -15.40
CA PRO A 79 -17.02 28.13 -15.79
C PRO A 79 -18.15 27.48 -14.98
N GLU A 80 -18.03 26.20 -14.59
CA GLU A 80 -19.08 25.56 -13.77
C GLU A 80 -19.19 26.18 -12.37
N CYS A 81 -18.07 26.50 -11.72
CA CYS A 81 -18.08 27.19 -10.43
C CYS A 81 -18.58 28.63 -10.55
N LYS A 82 -18.28 29.32 -11.66
CA LYS A 82 -18.78 30.68 -11.91
C LYS A 82 -20.30 30.72 -11.99
N LYS A 83 -20.95 29.68 -12.55
CA LYS A 83 -22.42 29.55 -12.55
C LYS A 83 -23.00 29.40 -11.14
N LEU A 84 -22.22 28.87 -10.19
CA LEU A 84 -22.59 28.69 -8.79
C LEU A 84 -22.27 29.91 -7.92
N GLY A 85 -21.74 30.99 -8.50
CA GLY A 85 -21.53 32.27 -7.82
C GLY A 85 -20.14 32.45 -7.18
N PHE A 86 -19.15 31.61 -7.49
CA PHE A 86 -17.78 31.79 -7.01
C PHE A 86 -16.72 31.55 -8.09
N ASP A 87 -15.62 32.30 -8.02
CA ASP A 87 -14.52 32.21 -8.98
C ASP A 87 -13.41 31.27 -8.50
N LEU A 88 -12.89 30.45 -9.42
CA LEU A 88 -11.70 29.64 -9.18
C LEU A 88 -10.42 30.42 -9.49
N PRO A 89 -9.44 30.45 -8.56
CA PRO A 89 -8.08 30.88 -8.83
C PRO A 89 -7.40 30.06 -9.94
N THR A 90 -6.22 30.48 -10.37
CA THR A 90 -5.40 29.71 -11.32
C THR A 90 -5.03 28.33 -10.75
N PRO A 91 -4.76 27.32 -11.60
CA PRO A 91 -4.29 26.01 -11.15
C PRO A 91 -3.13 26.10 -10.15
N GLY A 92 -3.16 25.25 -9.10
CA GLY A 92 -2.19 25.27 -8.00
C GLY A 92 -2.47 26.30 -6.90
N ASN A 93 -3.40 27.25 -7.12
CA ASN A 93 -3.91 28.18 -6.09
C ASN A 93 -5.25 27.76 -5.50
N TYR A 94 -5.79 26.61 -5.91
CA TYR A 94 -6.98 26.00 -5.32
C TYR A 94 -6.88 24.48 -5.37
N GLY A 95 -7.57 23.83 -4.43
CA GLY A 95 -7.74 22.40 -4.34
C GLY A 95 -9.20 22.01 -4.39
N VAL A 96 -9.46 20.77 -4.78
CA VAL A 96 -10.79 20.18 -4.91
C VAL A 96 -10.84 18.93 -4.04
N GLY A 97 -11.83 18.86 -3.16
CA GLY A 97 -12.19 17.65 -2.43
C GLY A 97 -13.39 16.99 -3.10
N MET A 98 -13.22 15.81 -3.69
CA MET A 98 -14.33 14.95 -4.10
C MET A 98 -14.77 14.13 -2.89
N VAL A 99 -15.98 14.37 -2.40
CA VAL A 99 -16.49 13.79 -1.15
C VAL A 99 -17.81 13.07 -1.34
N PHE A 100 -17.90 11.90 -0.72
CA PHE A 100 -19.13 11.14 -0.49
C PHE A 100 -19.76 11.64 0.79
N LEU A 101 -21.00 12.12 0.66
CA LEU A 101 -21.80 12.56 1.80
C LEU A 101 -23.00 11.62 2.01
N PRO A 102 -23.55 11.58 3.23
CA PRO A 102 -24.82 10.92 3.52
C PRO A 102 -25.95 11.43 2.62
N ARG A 103 -27.04 10.68 2.49
CA ARG A 103 -28.20 11.10 1.70
C ARG A 103 -29.11 12.08 2.43
N ASP A 104 -29.22 11.94 3.73
CA ASP A 104 -30.11 12.79 4.51
C ASP A 104 -29.54 14.21 4.59
N SER A 105 -30.41 15.20 4.42
CA SER A 105 -30.01 16.61 4.33
C SER A 105 -29.36 17.13 5.61
N HIS A 106 -29.77 16.61 6.77
CA HIS A 106 -29.24 16.99 8.06
C HIS A 106 -27.77 16.55 8.22
N SER A 107 -27.45 15.28 7.97
CA SER A 107 -26.08 14.77 8.06
C SER A 107 -25.20 15.33 6.95
N GLN A 108 -25.76 15.62 5.76
CA GLN A 108 -25.03 16.40 4.75
C GLN A 108 -24.62 17.77 5.26
N GLN A 109 -25.53 18.51 5.89
CA GLN A 109 -25.24 19.84 6.41
C GLN A 109 -24.19 19.79 7.54
N TRP A 110 -24.35 18.86 8.47
CA TRP A 110 -23.37 18.62 9.53
C TRP A 110 -21.98 18.25 8.99
N ALA A 111 -21.91 17.36 7.99
CA ALA A 111 -20.65 16.99 7.36
C ALA A 111 -19.99 18.19 6.66
N LYS A 112 -20.77 19.05 6.00
CA LYS A 112 -20.25 20.31 5.41
C LYS A 112 -19.68 21.22 6.50
N GLU A 113 -20.38 21.41 7.61
CA GLU A 113 -19.91 22.25 8.72
C GLU A 113 -18.58 21.76 9.29
N ILE A 114 -18.40 20.44 9.44
CA ILE A 114 -17.11 19.85 9.86
C ILE A 114 -16.01 20.18 8.85
N ILE A 115 -16.30 20.00 7.55
CA ILE A 115 -15.32 20.25 6.48
C ILE A 115 -14.93 21.74 6.47
N GLU A 116 -15.89 22.64 6.55
CA GLU A 116 -15.67 24.09 6.56
C GLU A 116 -14.88 24.55 7.79
N ALA A 117 -15.19 24.00 8.97
CA ALA A 117 -14.46 24.25 10.20
C ALA A 117 -13.00 23.78 10.10
N ALA A 118 -12.76 22.60 9.52
CA ALA A 118 -11.42 22.05 9.33
C ALA A 118 -10.58 22.89 8.34
N ILE A 119 -11.19 23.33 7.23
CA ILE A 119 -10.56 24.23 6.24
C ILE A 119 -10.14 25.54 6.91
N THR A 120 -11.05 26.15 7.67
CA THR A 120 -10.81 27.41 8.37
C THR A 120 -9.72 27.27 9.43
N ARG A 121 -9.77 26.21 10.23
CA ARG A 121 -8.77 25.91 11.27
C ARG A 121 -7.37 25.66 10.69
N ALA A 122 -7.28 25.13 9.47
CA ALA A 122 -6.02 24.99 8.74
C ALA A 122 -5.56 26.27 8.03
N GLY A 123 -6.27 27.39 8.24
CA GLY A 123 -5.94 28.70 7.67
C GLY A 123 -6.14 28.78 6.16
N GLN A 124 -6.95 27.90 5.57
CA GLN A 124 -7.29 27.94 4.14
C GLN A 124 -8.64 28.63 3.93
N ARG A 125 -8.93 29.05 2.69
CA ARG A 125 -10.17 29.74 2.36
C ARG A 125 -11.15 28.78 1.68
N LEU A 126 -12.35 28.60 2.23
CA LEU A 126 -13.43 27.97 1.48
C LEU A 126 -13.84 28.87 0.30
N LEU A 127 -13.86 28.34 -0.92
CA LEU A 127 -14.31 29.05 -2.11
C LEU A 127 -15.79 28.78 -2.40
N GLY A 128 -16.21 27.53 -2.25
CA GLY A 128 -17.59 27.14 -2.51
C GLY A 128 -17.76 25.63 -2.62
N TRP A 129 -19.01 25.24 -2.85
CA TRP A 129 -19.44 23.86 -3.04
C TRP A 129 -20.06 23.69 -4.42
N ARG A 130 -19.87 22.50 -5.01
CA ARG A 130 -20.55 22.08 -6.24
C ARG A 130 -21.19 20.72 -6.02
N ASP A 131 -22.45 20.62 -6.38
CA ASP A 131 -23.10 19.32 -6.56
C ASP A 131 -22.59 18.68 -7.84
N VAL A 132 -22.08 17.45 -7.74
CA VAL A 132 -21.60 16.71 -8.89
C VAL A 132 -22.82 16.09 -9.58
N PRO A 133 -23.08 16.37 -10.85
CA PRO A 133 -24.19 15.74 -11.55
C PRO A 133 -23.93 14.24 -11.66
N THR A 134 -24.91 13.43 -11.25
CA THR A 134 -24.88 11.97 -11.40
C THR A 134 -26.13 11.46 -12.12
N ASN A 135 -26.00 10.33 -12.81
CA ASN A 135 -27.11 9.62 -13.43
C ASN A 135 -27.08 8.14 -13.02
N ASN A 136 -27.91 7.80 -12.05
CA ASN A 136 -27.97 6.46 -11.46
C ASN A 136 -28.94 5.50 -12.18
N SER A 137 -29.46 5.88 -13.36
CA SER A 137 -30.31 4.99 -14.15
C SER A 137 -29.67 3.65 -14.56
N PRO A 138 -28.34 3.53 -14.82
CA PRO A 138 -27.77 2.28 -15.30
C PRO A 138 -27.33 1.31 -14.19
N ILE A 139 -27.27 1.75 -12.92
CA ILE A 139 -26.75 0.93 -11.81
C ILE A 139 -27.85 0.06 -11.17
N GLY A 140 -27.46 -1.08 -10.59
CA GLY A 140 -28.39 -1.99 -9.90
C GLY A 140 -28.84 -1.48 -8.53
N GLU A 141 -29.88 -2.10 -7.98
CA GLU A 141 -30.53 -1.65 -6.74
C GLU A 141 -29.60 -1.80 -5.53
N SER A 142 -28.74 -2.82 -5.54
CA SER A 142 -27.71 -3.00 -4.50
C SER A 142 -26.71 -1.85 -4.45
N ALA A 143 -26.24 -1.36 -5.61
CA ALA A 143 -25.38 -0.18 -5.69
C ALA A 143 -26.15 1.10 -5.28
N LYS A 144 -27.40 1.24 -5.75
CA LYS A 144 -28.31 2.35 -5.35
C LYS A 144 -28.71 2.32 -3.89
N ALA A 145 -28.57 1.22 -3.16
CA ALA A 145 -28.90 1.18 -1.73
C ALA A 145 -27.85 1.95 -0.90
N VAL A 146 -26.59 1.93 -1.32
CA VAL A 146 -25.45 2.54 -0.62
C VAL A 146 -24.77 3.68 -1.40
N GLU A 147 -25.33 4.08 -2.54
CA GLU A 147 -24.92 5.25 -3.34
C GLU A 147 -24.81 6.53 -2.47
N PRO A 148 -23.65 7.21 -2.46
CA PRO A 148 -23.47 8.46 -1.72
C PRO A 148 -24.01 9.67 -2.50
N VAL A 149 -24.11 10.81 -1.81
CA VAL A 149 -24.26 12.10 -2.49
C VAL A 149 -22.87 12.64 -2.80
N PHE A 150 -22.57 12.82 -4.08
CA PHE A 150 -21.29 13.35 -4.54
C PHE A 150 -21.29 14.89 -4.48
N LYS A 151 -20.32 15.45 -3.75
CA LYS A 151 -20.06 16.89 -3.77
C LYS A 151 -18.58 17.18 -3.99
N GLN A 152 -18.31 18.33 -4.59
CA GLN A 152 -16.98 18.91 -4.68
C GLN A 152 -16.89 20.12 -3.75
N VAL A 153 -15.90 20.13 -2.86
CA VAL A 153 -15.54 21.30 -2.05
C VAL A 153 -14.31 21.97 -2.62
N PHE A 154 -14.35 23.29 -2.80
CA PHE A 154 -13.25 24.06 -3.36
C PHE A 154 -12.56 24.88 -2.29
N VAL A 155 -11.24 24.71 -2.18
CA VAL A 155 -10.42 25.38 -1.17
C VAL A 155 -9.35 26.23 -1.85
N GLY A 156 -9.32 27.51 -1.54
CA GLY A 156 -8.32 28.46 -1.98
C GLY A 156 -7.07 28.38 -1.12
N ARG A 157 -5.91 28.33 -1.79
CA ARG A 157 -4.60 28.33 -1.14
C ARG A 157 -4.37 29.64 -0.40
N ASN A 158 -3.97 29.55 0.86
CA ASN A 158 -3.54 30.70 1.62
C ASN A 158 -2.34 31.39 0.93
N PRO A 159 -2.34 32.72 0.73
CA PRO A 159 -1.23 33.44 0.11
C PRO A 159 0.14 33.28 0.79
N TYR A 160 0.17 32.91 2.08
CA TYR A 160 1.41 32.63 2.81
C TYR A 160 2.06 31.29 2.44
N ILE A 161 1.32 30.39 1.76
CA ILE A 161 1.83 29.11 1.28
C ILE A 161 2.56 29.32 -0.05
N LYS A 162 3.83 28.92 -0.10
CA LYS A 162 4.73 29.29 -1.20
C LYS A 162 4.70 28.33 -2.37
N SER A 163 4.40 27.05 -2.11
CA SER A 163 4.44 26.00 -3.13
C SER A 163 3.14 25.21 -3.21
N VAL A 164 2.96 24.47 -4.31
CA VAL A 164 1.81 23.55 -4.43
C VAL A 164 2.00 22.37 -3.47
N ASP A 165 3.23 21.90 -3.25
CA ASP A 165 3.51 20.81 -2.30
C ASP A 165 3.16 21.16 -0.86
N GLU A 166 3.46 22.38 -0.40
CA GLU A 166 3.01 22.86 0.91
C GLU A 166 1.48 22.92 1.00
N PHE A 167 0.80 23.22 -0.11
CA PHE A 167 -0.65 23.25 -0.15
C PHE A 167 -1.26 21.86 -0.15
N GLU A 168 -0.72 20.90 -0.92
CA GLU A 168 -1.10 19.48 -0.85
C GLU A 168 -1.01 18.96 0.59
N ARG A 169 0.09 19.27 1.32
CA ARG A 169 0.21 18.89 2.75
C ARG A 169 -0.87 19.50 3.62
N LYS A 170 -1.30 20.74 3.35
CA LYS A 170 -2.43 21.35 4.09
C LYS A 170 -3.76 20.70 3.75
N LEU A 171 -4.00 20.34 2.50
CA LEU A 171 -5.20 19.58 2.10
C LEU A 171 -5.22 18.19 2.73
N TYR A 172 -4.08 17.49 2.76
CA TYR A 172 -3.90 16.22 3.47
C TYR A 172 -4.22 16.35 4.97
N LEU A 173 -3.64 17.36 5.64
CA LEU A 173 -3.91 17.64 7.05
C LEU A 173 -5.40 17.92 7.31
N ILE A 174 -6.03 18.74 6.46
CA ILE A 174 -7.47 19.04 6.55
C ILE A 174 -8.27 17.74 6.47
N ARG A 175 -7.99 16.89 5.46
CA ARG A 175 -8.66 15.61 5.28
C ARG A 175 -8.50 14.71 6.51
N LYS A 176 -7.27 14.52 7.00
CA LYS A 176 -7.00 13.69 8.18
C LYS A 176 -7.71 14.21 9.43
N ARG A 177 -7.78 15.53 9.63
CA ARG A 177 -8.56 16.14 10.73
C ARG A 177 -10.05 15.85 10.62
N ILE A 178 -10.61 15.88 9.40
CA ILE A 178 -12.03 15.57 9.18
C ILE A 178 -12.31 14.08 9.45
N GLU A 179 -11.48 13.19 8.90
CA GLU A 179 -11.63 11.73 9.03
C GLU A 179 -11.53 11.25 10.50
N LYS A 180 -10.86 12.02 11.37
CA LYS A 180 -10.85 11.77 12.83
C LYS A 180 -12.16 12.10 13.53
N VAL A 181 -12.88 13.10 13.03
CA VAL A 181 -14.11 13.60 13.66
C VAL A 181 -15.28 12.71 13.27
N THR A 182 -15.31 12.20 12.05
CA THR A 182 -16.44 11.41 11.53
C THR A 182 -16.01 10.38 10.49
N SER A 183 -16.67 9.22 10.51
CA SER A 183 -16.58 8.18 9.48
C SER A 183 -17.79 8.18 8.53
N GLU A 184 -18.69 9.16 8.64
CA GLU A 184 -19.92 9.27 7.85
C GLU A 184 -19.70 9.87 6.45
N LEU A 185 -18.49 10.33 6.17
CA LEU A 185 -18.09 10.86 4.87
C LEU A 185 -16.81 10.17 4.40
N TYR A 186 -16.57 10.21 3.09
CA TYR A 186 -15.36 9.66 2.49
C TYR A 186 -14.83 10.60 1.41
N PHE A 187 -13.55 10.96 1.49
CA PHE A 187 -12.89 11.69 0.42
C PHE A 187 -12.23 10.71 -0.55
N ASP A 188 -12.71 10.68 -1.79
CA ASP A 188 -12.02 10.00 -2.89
C ASP A 188 -10.67 10.65 -3.11
N SER A 189 -10.67 11.98 -3.22
CA SER A 189 -9.49 12.82 -3.45
C SER A 189 -9.68 14.16 -2.76
N PHE A 190 -8.58 14.75 -2.28
CA PHE A 190 -8.55 16.12 -1.79
C PHE A 190 -7.19 16.75 -2.12
N SER A 191 -7.07 17.31 -3.32
CA SER A 191 -5.80 17.71 -3.91
C SER A 191 -5.93 18.99 -4.73
N ALA A 192 -4.81 19.67 -4.98
CA ALA A 192 -4.67 20.75 -5.94
C ALA A 192 -4.13 20.29 -7.31
N ARG A 193 -3.84 18.99 -7.45
CA ARG A 193 -3.33 18.37 -8.68
C ARG A 193 -4.30 17.38 -9.29
N THR A 194 -4.88 16.49 -8.49
CA THR A 194 -5.66 15.36 -8.97
C THR A 194 -7.10 15.40 -8.50
N ILE A 195 -7.97 14.73 -9.24
CA ILE A 195 -9.37 14.47 -8.89
C ILE A 195 -9.75 13.06 -9.32
N ILE A 196 -10.56 12.39 -8.52
CA ILE A 196 -10.99 11.01 -8.78
C ILE A 196 -12.50 10.98 -9.00
N TYR A 197 -12.92 10.25 -10.03
CA TYR A 197 -14.30 9.86 -10.27
C TYR A 197 -14.36 8.35 -10.18
N LYS A 198 -15.01 7.83 -9.15
CA LYS A 198 -15.12 6.38 -8.94
C LYS A 198 -16.43 6.01 -8.28
N GLY A 199 -16.78 4.74 -8.37
CA GLY A 199 -17.95 4.22 -7.69
C GLY A 199 -18.15 2.74 -7.93
N MET A 200 -19.26 2.23 -7.42
CA MET A 200 -19.69 0.85 -7.62
C MET A 200 -20.32 0.69 -9.02
N LEU A 201 -19.46 0.73 -10.03
CA LEU A 201 -19.80 0.82 -11.44
C LEU A 201 -19.09 -0.27 -12.23
N SER A 202 -19.68 -0.71 -13.33
CA SER A 202 -18.93 -1.36 -14.40
C SER A 202 -18.18 -0.32 -15.23
N ALA A 203 -17.13 -0.75 -15.93
CA ALA A 203 -16.34 0.11 -16.80
C ALA A 203 -17.16 0.99 -17.76
N GLU A 204 -18.20 0.42 -18.38
CA GLU A 204 -19.07 1.11 -19.36
C GLU A 204 -20.01 2.13 -18.71
N GLN A 205 -20.30 1.99 -17.42
CA GLN A 205 -21.25 2.85 -16.71
C GLN A 205 -20.62 4.18 -16.27
N ILE A 206 -19.30 4.29 -16.17
CA ILE A 206 -18.64 5.44 -15.53
C ILE A 206 -18.95 6.78 -16.20
N GLU A 207 -18.95 6.81 -17.53
CA GLU A 207 -19.23 8.03 -18.29
C GLU A 207 -20.71 8.42 -18.21
N ILE A 208 -21.59 7.42 -18.22
CA ILE A 208 -23.03 7.64 -18.09
C ILE A 208 -23.34 8.16 -16.70
N TYR A 209 -22.74 7.56 -15.67
CA TYR A 209 -22.97 7.89 -14.27
C TYR A 209 -22.41 9.26 -13.90
N PHE A 210 -21.23 9.64 -14.41
CA PHE A 210 -20.63 10.97 -14.25
C PHE A 210 -20.62 11.75 -15.57
N PRO A 211 -21.70 12.46 -15.91
CA PRO A 211 -21.78 13.28 -17.13
C PRO A 211 -20.65 14.29 -17.32
N ASP A 212 -19.99 14.72 -16.23
CA ASP A 212 -18.79 15.55 -16.29
C ASP A 212 -17.72 14.96 -17.21
N LEU A 213 -17.51 13.63 -17.17
CA LEU A 213 -16.50 12.93 -17.99
C LEU A 213 -16.82 12.97 -19.50
N ALA A 214 -18.08 13.23 -19.86
CA ALA A 214 -18.50 13.39 -21.25
C ALA A 214 -18.23 14.81 -21.79
N ASP A 215 -17.92 15.79 -20.94
CA ASP A 215 -17.69 17.17 -21.38
C ASP A 215 -16.33 17.31 -22.09
N PRO A 216 -16.28 17.89 -23.30
CA PRO A 216 -15.03 18.05 -24.06
C PRO A 216 -13.99 18.96 -23.40
N ARG A 217 -14.39 19.78 -22.40
CA ARG A 217 -13.48 20.63 -21.62
C ARG A 217 -12.76 19.86 -20.51
N VAL A 218 -13.20 18.63 -20.18
CA VAL A 218 -12.48 17.77 -19.26
C VAL A 218 -11.24 17.23 -19.95
N ALA A 219 -10.10 17.84 -19.63
CA ALA A 219 -8.81 17.54 -20.23
C ALA A 219 -7.77 17.23 -19.16
N SER A 220 -6.95 16.23 -19.43
CA SER A 220 -5.85 15.81 -18.55
C SER A 220 -4.65 15.40 -19.40
N ALA A 221 -3.43 15.51 -18.85
CA ALA A 221 -2.22 14.98 -19.50
C ALA A 221 -1.93 13.54 -19.09
N LEU A 222 -2.45 13.11 -17.93
CA LEU A 222 -2.36 11.74 -17.42
C LEU A 222 -3.71 11.29 -16.88
N ALA A 223 -3.99 10.00 -16.97
CA ALA A 223 -5.20 9.42 -16.41
C ALA A 223 -4.95 7.97 -16.01
N VAL A 224 -5.29 7.62 -14.77
CA VAL A 224 -5.22 6.25 -14.23
C VAL A 224 -6.62 5.68 -14.17
N VAL A 225 -6.79 4.45 -14.66
CA VAL A 225 -8.08 3.74 -14.62
C VAL A 225 -7.94 2.40 -13.94
N HIS A 226 -9.03 1.95 -13.36
CA HIS A 226 -9.09 0.65 -12.71
C HIS A 226 -10.49 0.07 -12.71
N GLN A 227 -10.53 -1.24 -12.93
CA GLN A 227 -11.71 -2.07 -12.80
C GLN A 227 -11.47 -3.11 -11.70
N ARG A 228 -12.30 -3.08 -10.67
CA ARG A 228 -12.24 -3.98 -9.52
C ARG A 228 -12.98 -5.30 -9.78
N PHE A 229 -12.47 -6.38 -9.19
CA PHE A 229 -13.14 -7.66 -8.96
C PHE A 229 -12.97 -7.99 -7.47
N SER A 230 -14.05 -8.26 -6.77
CA SER A 230 -14.04 -8.58 -5.34
C SER A 230 -14.46 -10.02 -5.08
N THR A 231 -14.03 -10.58 -3.95
CA THR A 231 -14.49 -11.90 -3.48
C THR A 231 -15.90 -11.88 -2.86
N ASN A 232 -16.50 -10.71 -2.68
CA ASN A 232 -17.84 -10.55 -2.14
C ASN A 232 -18.82 -9.91 -3.12
N THR A 233 -20.10 -10.07 -2.81
CA THR A 233 -21.23 -9.43 -3.50
C THR A 233 -21.77 -8.22 -2.72
N PHE A 234 -21.07 -7.78 -1.67
CA PHE A 234 -21.54 -6.70 -0.80
C PHE A 234 -21.17 -5.34 -1.39
N PRO A 235 -22.14 -4.42 -1.54
CA PRO A 235 -21.87 -3.17 -2.21
C PRO A 235 -20.99 -2.24 -1.37
N SER A 236 -19.95 -1.66 -1.98
CA SER A 236 -19.08 -0.67 -1.34
C SER A 236 -18.52 0.34 -2.34
N TRP A 237 -19.00 1.59 -2.29
CA TRP A 237 -18.54 2.65 -3.18
C TRP A 237 -17.12 3.11 -2.87
N SER A 238 -16.78 3.18 -1.58
CA SER A 238 -15.48 3.68 -1.11
C SER A 238 -14.29 2.78 -1.46
N LEU A 239 -14.53 1.48 -1.67
CA LEU A 239 -13.50 0.49 -2.01
C LEU A 239 -13.19 0.42 -3.51
N ALA A 240 -13.95 1.12 -4.36
CA ALA A 240 -13.57 1.28 -5.75
C ALA A 240 -12.20 1.99 -5.84
N HIS A 241 -11.46 1.69 -6.89
CA HIS A 241 -10.20 2.35 -7.22
C HIS A 241 -10.44 3.41 -8.32
N PRO A 242 -9.47 4.30 -8.60
CA PRO A 242 -8.19 4.49 -7.91
C PRO A 242 -8.31 4.98 -6.45
N PHE A 243 -7.24 4.81 -5.69
CA PHE A 243 -7.01 5.53 -4.44
C PHE A 243 -6.23 6.83 -4.73
N ARG A 244 -5.79 7.55 -3.70
CA ARG A 244 -5.33 8.93 -3.84
C ARG A 244 -4.03 9.03 -4.65
N TYR A 245 -3.14 8.08 -4.43
CA TYR A 245 -1.86 7.98 -5.13
C TYR A 245 -1.78 6.74 -6.01
N ILE A 246 -2.45 5.65 -5.64
CA ILE A 246 -2.25 4.37 -6.29
C ILE A 246 -3.49 3.78 -6.96
N SER A 247 -3.21 2.87 -7.87
CA SER A 247 -4.14 1.87 -8.34
C SER A 247 -3.45 0.52 -8.33
N HIS A 248 -3.94 -0.38 -7.48
CA HIS A 248 -3.34 -1.68 -7.22
C HIS A 248 -4.06 -2.80 -7.97
N ASN A 249 -3.29 -3.63 -8.66
CA ASN A 249 -3.76 -4.92 -9.14
C ASN A 249 -2.99 -6.04 -8.47
N GLY A 250 -3.63 -6.73 -7.53
CA GLY A 250 -3.00 -7.79 -6.76
C GLY A 250 -3.51 -7.81 -5.32
N GLU A 251 -2.74 -8.42 -4.42
CA GLU A 251 -3.09 -8.60 -3.02
C GLU A 251 -1.85 -8.47 -2.14
N ILE A 252 -1.95 -7.76 -1.01
CA ILE A 252 -0.86 -7.67 -0.02
C ILE A 252 -1.03 -8.77 1.03
N ASN A 253 -0.23 -9.83 0.94
CA ASN A 253 -0.33 -11.01 1.82
C ASN A 253 0.36 -10.82 3.19
N THR A 254 1.14 -9.75 3.36
CA THR A 254 1.84 -9.39 4.61
C THR A 254 1.08 -8.36 5.45
N LEU A 255 -0.14 -8.02 5.05
CA LEU A 255 -0.89 -6.84 5.52
C LEU A 255 -0.96 -6.72 7.04
N ARG A 256 -1.30 -7.80 7.76
CA ARG A 256 -1.45 -7.76 9.23
C ARG A 256 -0.13 -7.39 9.92
N GLY A 257 1.00 -7.86 9.40
CA GLY A 257 2.32 -7.47 9.89
C GLY A 257 2.56 -5.97 9.68
N ASN A 258 2.31 -5.51 8.45
CA ASN A 258 2.52 -4.12 8.05
C ASN A 258 1.69 -3.12 8.88
N ILE A 259 0.42 -3.46 9.16
CA ILE A 259 -0.46 -2.64 10.01
C ILE A 259 0.14 -2.51 11.41
N ASN A 260 0.51 -3.64 12.03
CA ASN A 260 1.02 -3.66 13.39
C ASN A 260 2.33 -2.89 13.52
N TRP A 261 3.23 -3.05 12.55
CA TRP A 261 4.51 -2.35 12.52
C TRP A 261 4.35 -0.85 12.29
N MET A 262 3.48 -0.43 11.35
CA MET A 262 3.17 0.98 11.18
C MET A 262 2.62 1.58 12.47
N LYS A 263 1.65 0.91 13.13
CA LYS A 263 1.05 1.33 14.41
C LYS A 263 2.09 1.46 15.53
N ALA A 264 3.06 0.55 15.60
CA ALA A 264 4.15 0.65 16.57
C ALA A 264 5.03 1.90 16.33
N ARG A 265 5.27 2.24 15.05
CA ARG A 265 6.11 3.38 14.65
C ARG A 265 5.44 4.73 14.81
N GLU A 266 4.10 4.79 14.81
CA GLU A 266 3.35 6.04 15.00
C GLU A 266 3.77 6.80 16.27
N ALA A 267 4.17 6.08 17.33
CA ALA A 267 4.64 6.67 18.58
C ALA A 267 5.98 7.43 18.44
N LEU A 268 6.76 7.15 17.39
CA LEU A 268 8.07 7.74 17.12
C LEU A 268 8.02 8.85 16.05
N PHE A 269 6.84 9.16 15.50
CA PHE A 269 6.74 10.09 14.38
C PHE A 269 6.96 11.54 14.80
N GLU A 270 8.02 12.10 14.22
CA GLU A 270 8.29 13.54 14.18
C GLU A 270 8.53 13.95 12.73
N SER A 271 7.96 15.08 12.32
CA SER A 271 8.14 15.61 10.97
C SER A 271 8.37 17.10 11.01
N GLY A 272 9.48 17.57 10.42
CA GLY A 272 9.75 19.00 10.28
C GLY A 272 8.73 19.73 9.40
N LEU A 273 7.99 19.00 8.54
CA LEU A 273 7.00 19.58 7.63
C LEU A 273 5.63 19.78 8.27
N PHE A 274 5.31 18.99 9.31
CA PHE A 274 4.04 19.09 10.04
C PHE A 274 4.21 19.65 11.46
N GLY A 275 5.40 19.59 12.06
CA GLY A 275 5.60 19.96 13.46
C GLY A 275 4.63 19.21 14.37
N GLU A 276 3.96 19.93 15.28
CA GLU A 276 2.95 19.35 16.19
C GLU A 276 1.71 18.83 15.45
N ASP A 277 1.41 19.32 14.24
CA ASP A 277 0.27 18.83 13.44
C ASP A 277 0.44 17.35 13.03
N ILE A 278 1.63 16.74 13.19
CA ILE A 278 1.87 15.32 12.87
C ILE A 278 0.92 14.39 13.65
N ARG A 279 0.54 14.79 14.88
CA ARG A 279 -0.40 14.03 15.71
C ARG A 279 -1.80 13.97 15.09
N ASP A 280 -2.17 14.97 14.29
CA ASP A 280 -3.43 15.02 13.56
C ASP A 280 -3.46 14.07 12.35
N LEU A 281 -2.33 13.46 11.99
CA LEU A 281 -2.25 12.47 10.90
C LEU A 281 -2.46 11.03 11.38
N LEU A 282 -2.43 10.78 12.70
CA LEU A 282 -2.53 9.44 13.30
C LEU A 282 -3.97 9.02 13.65
N PRO A 283 -4.42 7.78 13.41
CA PRO A 283 -3.65 6.69 12.83
C PRO A 283 -3.42 6.90 11.33
N VAL A 284 -2.26 6.47 10.84
CA VAL A 284 -1.89 6.52 9.42
C VAL A 284 -2.77 5.55 8.65
N ILE A 285 -2.79 4.28 9.08
CA ILE A 285 -3.61 3.24 8.48
C ILE A 285 -5.02 3.32 9.04
N VAL A 286 -6.00 3.52 8.15
CA VAL A 286 -7.41 3.46 8.51
C VAL A 286 -7.87 2.01 8.46
N GLU A 287 -8.02 1.39 9.63
CA GLU A 287 -8.55 0.03 9.75
C GLU A 287 -9.99 -0.04 9.17
N GLY A 288 -10.29 -1.08 8.38
CA GLY A 288 -11.57 -1.26 7.69
C GLY A 288 -11.59 -0.91 6.19
N GLY A 289 -10.50 -0.32 5.66
CA GLY A 289 -10.26 -0.25 4.22
C GLY A 289 -9.73 -1.57 3.64
N SER A 290 -9.64 -1.67 2.31
CA SER A 290 -8.94 -2.78 1.65
C SER A 290 -7.43 -2.67 1.85
N ASP A 291 -6.70 -3.77 1.62
CA ASP A 291 -5.24 -3.82 1.61
C ASP A 291 -4.60 -2.68 0.79
N SER A 292 -5.20 -2.39 -0.35
CA SER A 292 -4.86 -1.38 -1.33
C SER A 292 -5.11 0.03 -0.78
N ALA A 293 -6.20 0.24 -0.03
CA ALA A 293 -6.43 1.51 0.65
C ALA A 293 -5.36 1.75 1.74
N MET A 294 -4.95 0.69 2.44
CA MET A 294 -3.98 0.78 3.54
C MET A 294 -2.57 1.10 3.03
N ILE A 295 -2.12 0.46 1.94
CA ILE A 295 -0.82 0.80 1.34
C ILE A 295 -0.84 2.21 0.72
N ASP A 296 -1.97 2.68 0.18
CA ASP A 296 -2.14 4.09 -0.26
C ASP A 296 -1.97 5.06 0.91
N ASN A 297 -2.50 4.74 2.11
CA ASN A 297 -2.34 5.57 3.30
C ASN A 297 -0.88 5.66 3.74
N ALA A 298 -0.15 4.53 3.73
CA ALA A 298 1.27 4.49 4.04
C ALA A 298 2.08 5.31 3.03
N LEU A 299 1.82 5.14 1.74
CA LEU A 299 2.49 5.87 0.66
C LEU A 299 2.25 7.37 0.76
N GLU A 300 1.00 7.79 0.89
CA GLU A 300 0.62 9.20 1.00
C GLU A 300 1.30 9.85 2.21
N MET A 301 1.36 9.16 3.35
CA MET A 301 2.05 9.67 4.54
C MET A 301 3.55 9.87 4.29
N LEU A 302 4.23 8.89 3.69
CA LEU A 302 5.67 9.00 3.36
C LEU A 302 5.95 10.17 2.40
N VAL A 303 5.10 10.35 1.38
CA VAL A 303 5.23 11.43 0.41
C VAL A 303 4.96 12.79 1.06
N MET A 304 3.88 12.90 1.84
CA MET A 304 3.53 14.14 2.55
C MET A 304 4.58 14.53 3.59
N CYS A 305 5.28 13.56 4.17
CA CYS A 305 6.39 13.79 5.09
C CYS A 305 7.74 14.03 4.40
N GLY A 306 7.78 14.12 3.07
CA GLY A 306 8.90 14.70 2.31
C GLY A 306 9.70 13.72 1.46
N ARG A 307 9.35 12.42 1.42
CA ARG A 307 9.98 11.50 0.47
C ARG A 307 9.43 11.72 -0.93
N SER A 308 10.28 11.54 -1.94
CA SER A 308 9.79 11.52 -3.32
C SER A 308 8.89 10.29 -3.52
N LEU A 309 7.89 10.40 -4.40
CA LEU A 309 7.02 9.28 -4.76
C LEU A 309 7.79 8.00 -5.14
N PRO A 310 8.80 8.02 -6.03
CA PRO A 310 9.58 6.82 -6.33
C PRO A 310 10.38 6.29 -5.15
N HIS A 311 10.91 7.15 -4.27
CA HIS A 311 11.59 6.70 -3.04
C HIS A 311 10.64 5.96 -2.12
N ALA A 312 9.46 6.52 -1.84
CA ALA A 312 8.47 5.86 -1.02
C ALA A 312 8.01 4.51 -1.61
N MET A 313 7.87 4.42 -2.94
CA MET A 313 7.60 3.16 -3.63
C MET A 313 8.72 2.14 -3.46
N MET A 314 9.99 2.55 -3.58
CA MET A 314 11.15 1.66 -3.36
C MET A 314 11.28 1.16 -1.92
N MET A 315 10.68 1.87 -0.95
CA MET A 315 10.61 1.40 0.44
C MET A 315 9.48 0.39 0.66
N LEU A 316 8.29 0.70 0.15
CA LEU A 316 7.10 -0.15 0.34
C LEU A 316 7.22 -1.45 -0.45
N ILE A 317 7.69 -1.37 -1.70
CA ILE A 317 7.84 -2.51 -2.62
C ILE A 317 9.32 -2.57 -3.06
N PRO A 318 10.25 -2.98 -2.17
CA PRO A 318 11.66 -3.06 -2.50
C PRO A 318 11.96 -4.22 -3.46
N GLU A 319 13.04 -4.07 -4.23
CA GLU A 319 13.61 -5.17 -5.02
C GLU A 319 14.10 -6.31 -4.11
N ALA A 320 14.11 -7.54 -4.64
CA ALA A 320 14.90 -8.61 -4.02
C ALA A 320 16.40 -8.25 -4.11
N TRP A 321 16.95 -7.78 -2.99
CA TRP A 321 18.31 -7.24 -2.90
C TRP A 321 19.27 -8.17 -2.17
N ASP A 322 18.76 -8.97 -1.24
CA ASP A 322 19.56 -9.92 -0.47
C ASP A 322 20.03 -11.06 -1.39
N GLY A 323 21.31 -11.42 -1.32
CA GLY A 323 21.91 -12.39 -2.24
C GLY A 323 22.03 -11.96 -3.71
N HIS A 324 21.61 -10.74 -4.10
CA HIS A 324 21.62 -10.32 -5.51
C HIS A 324 23.02 -9.93 -6.00
N GLU A 325 23.80 -10.88 -6.52
CA GLU A 325 25.22 -10.69 -6.85
C GLU A 325 25.53 -9.48 -7.74
N THR A 326 24.77 -9.26 -8.82
CA THR A 326 25.03 -8.22 -9.83
C THR A 326 24.49 -6.83 -9.48
N MET A 327 23.83 -6.66 -8.33
CA MET A 327 23.31 -5.37 -7.89
C MET A 327 24.46 -4.49 -7.38
N SER A 328 24.46 -3.20 -7.76
CA SER A 328 25.49 -2.25 -7.32
C SER A 328 25.52 -2.10 -5.79
N ASP A 329 26.69 -1.76 -5.25
CA ASP A 329 26.86 -1.64 -3.80
C ASP A 329 26.00 -0.54 -3.19
N GLU A 330 25.84 0.58 -3.90
CA GLU A 330 25.03 1.72 -3.47
C GLU A 330 23.56 1.32 -3.37
N LYS A 331 23.05 0.57 -4.36
CA LYS A 331 21.67 0.10 -4.36
C LYS A 331 21.43 -0.97 -3.29
N LYS A 332 22.37 -1.89 -3.09
CA LYS A 332 22.32 -2.86 -1.97
C LYS A 332 22.29 -2.14 -0.62
N ALA A 333 23.19 -1.17 -0.43
CA ALA A 333 23.28 -0.39 0.79
C ALA A 333 22.00 0.41 1.06
N PHE A 334 21.38 0.97 0.01
CA PHE A 334 20.09 1.62 0.13
C PHE A 334 19.03 0.67 0.68
N TYR A 335 18.86 -0.52 0.07
CA TYR A 335 17.83 -1.45 0.49
C TYR A 335 18.11 -2.07 1.87
N GLU A 336 19.37 -2.40 2.17
CA GLU A 336 19.79 -2.92 3.49
C GLU A 336 19.57 -1.89 4.61
N TYR A 337 19.81 -0.60 4.33
CA TYR A 337 19.47 0.46 5.28
C TYR A 337 17.95 0.59 5.48
N HIS A 338 17.19 0.58 4.39
CA HIS A 338 15.73 0.73 4.47
C HIS A 338 15.02 -0.49 5.07
N SER A 339 15.60 -1.70 4.98
CA SER A 339 15.06 -2.88 5.67
C SER A 339 15.18 -2.78 7.20
N CYS A 340 16.04 -1.90 7.72
CA CYS A 340 16.08 -1.58 9.16
C CYS A 340 14.98 -0.58 9.57
N LEU A 341 14.33 0.08 8.61
CA LEU A 341 13.31 1.09 8.86
C LEU A 341 11.89 0.56 8.70
N MET A 342 11.68 -0.31 7.71
CA MET A 342 10.36 -0.75 7.32
C MET A 342 10.43 -2.10 6.61
N GLU A 343 9.51 -2.97 6.98
CA GLU A 343 9.25 -4.23 6.30
C GLU A 343 8.60 -4.01 4.91
N PRO A 344 8.86 -4.91 3.95
CA PRO A 344 8.19 -4.89 2.65
C PRO A 344 6.68 -5.09 2.77
N TRP A 345 5.91 -4.35 1.97
CA TRP A 345 4.50 -4.62 1.71
C TRP A 345 4.41 -5.63 0.57
N ASP A 346 4.53 -6.90 0.93
CA ASP A 346 4.68 -8.01 -0.01
C ASP A 346 3.35 -8.65 -0.41
N GLY A 347 3.39 -9.38 -1.53
CA GLY A 347 2.28 -10.02 -2.20
C GLY A 347 2.26 -9.68 -3.70
N PRO A 348 1.46 -10.38 -4.53
CA PRO A 348 1.34 -10.06 -5.95
C PRO A 348 0.91 -8.60 -6.11
N ALA A 349 1.65 -7.82 -6.88
CA ALA A 349 1.30 -6.41 -7.09
C ALA A 349 1.75 -5.92 -8.47
N SER A 350 0.80 -5.38 -9.23
CA SER A 350 1.08 -4.42 -10.30
C SER A 350 0.51 -3.08 -9.85
N MET A 351 1.41 -2.21 -9.41
CA MET A 351 1.05 -0.96 -8.75
C MET A 351 1.27 0.20 -9.70
N VAL A 352 0.19 0.88 -10.10
CA VAL A 352 0.26 2.19 -10.76
C VAL A 352 0.22 3.26 -9.68
N PHE A 353 1.05 4.29 -9.82
CA PHE A 353 1.08 5.40 -8.87
C PHE A 353 1.26 6.75 -9.57
N THR A 354 0.72 7.82 -8.98
CA THR A 354 0.89 9.19 -9.49
C THR A 354 0.72 10.25 -8.41
N ASP A 355 1.47 11.35 -8.51
CA ASP A 355 1.27 12.59 -7.72
C ASP A 355 0.55 13.69 -8.56
N GLY A 356 0.06 13.34 -9.76
CA GLY A 356 -0.51 14.28 -10.72
C GLY A 356 0.51 15.03 -11.60
N VAL A 357 1.81 14.84 -11.39
CA VAL A 357 2.90 15.35 -12.24
C VAL A 357 3.72 14.20 -12.81
N ARG A 358 4.07 13.24 -11.96
CA ARG A 358 4.72 11.98 -12.28
C ARG A 358 3.69 10.89 -12.26
N ILE A 359 3.86 9.93 -13.15
CA ILE A 359 3.08 8.71 -13.19
C ILE A 359 4.00 7.55 -13.46
N GLY A 360 3.79 6.45 -12.78
CA GLY A 360 4.64 5.30 -12.93
C GLY A 360 3.95 4.01 -12.55
N ALA A 361 4.70 2.93 -12.71
CA ALA A 361 4.30 1.64 -12.26
C ALA A 361 5.49 0.79 -11.80
N VAL A 362 5.23 -0.08 -10.84
CA VAL A 362 6.19 -1.04 -10.30
C VAL A 362 5.47 -2.36 -10.08
N LEU A 363 6.22 -3.46 -10.24
CA LEU A 363 5.76 -4.78 -9.88
C LEU A 363 6.29 -5.16 -8.49
N ASP A 364 5.63 -6.12 -7.84
CA ASP A 364 6.20 -6.82 -6.71
C ASP A 364 7.56 -7.45 -7.05
N ARG A 365 8.31 -7.82 -6.02
CA ARG A 365 9.66 -8.38 -6.13
C ARG A 365 9.76 -9.62 -7.03
N ASN A 366 8.66 -10.34 -7.21
CA ASN A 366 8.58 -11.58 -7.99
C ASN A 366 7.91 -11.36 -9.36
N GLY A 367 7.27 -10.22 -9.57
CA GLY A 367 6.53 -9.88 -10.78
C GLY A 367 5.36 -10.82 -11.04
N LEU A 368 4.56 -11.09 -10.01
CA LEU A 368 3.45 -12.04 -10.04
C LEU A 368 2.23 -11.54 -10.83
N ARG A 369 2.22 -10.27 -11.23
CA ARG A 369 1.14 -9.63 -12.00
C ARG A 369 1.63 -9.09 -13.35
N PRO A 370 0.81 -9.19 -14.41
CA PRO A 370 1.20 -8.69 -15.71
C PRO A 370 1.15 -7.16 -15.74
N SER A 371 2.14 -6.56 -16.39
CA SER A 371 2.12 -5.14 -16.73
C SER A 371 2.88 -4.90 -18.03
N ARG A 372 2.20 -4.30 -19.00
CA ARG A 372 2.65 -4.09 -20.36
C ARG A 372 2.51 -2.62 -20.71
N TYR A 373 3.46 -2.10 -21.49
CA TYR A 373 3.40 -0.72 -21.93
C TYR A 373 3.76 -0.55 -23.40
N CYS A 374 3.20 0.49 -24.00
CA CYS A 374 3.43 0.93 -25.36
C CYS A 374 3.78 2.43 -25.33
N VAL A 375 4.84 2.81 -26.02
CA VAL A 375 5.25 4.20 -26.25
C VAL A 375 5.08 4.48 -27.73
N THR A 376 4.40 5.57 -28.07
CA THR A 376 4.19 6.01 -29.45
C THR A 376 5.18 7.09 -29.85
N LYS A 377 5.34 7.32 -31.16
CA LYS A 377 6.26 8.33 -31.71
C LYS A 377 5.82 9.76 -31.43
N ASP A 378 4.53 9.99 -31.23
CA ASP A 378 3.94 11.28 -30.86
C ASP A 378 3.94 11.56 -29.34
N GLY A 379 4.48 10.64 -28.53
CA GLY A 379 4.73 10.84 -27.11
C GLY A 379 3.62 10.33 -26.18
N LEU A 380 2.69 9.51 -26.67
CA LEU A 380 1.71 8.82 -25.83
C LEU A 380 2.35 7.58 -25.19
N VAL A 381 2.13 7.41 -23.89
CA VAL A 381 2.47 6.18 -23.16
C VAL A 381 1.19 5.57 -22.62
N VAL A 382 1.01 4.28 -22.92
CA VAL A 382 -0.11 3.48 -22.44
C VAL A 382 0.46 2.31 -21.68
N MET A 383 0.10 2.16 -20.41
CA MET A 383 0.42 0.99 -19.60
C MET A 383 -0.89 0.33 -19.18
N ALA A 384 -0.98 -0.99 -19.29
CA ALA A 384 -2.09 -1.75 -18.72
C ALA A 384 -1.66 -3.15 -18.28
N SER A 385 -2.54 -3.83 -17.56
CA SER A 385 -2.39 -5.26 -17.23
C SER A 385 -2.37 -6.16 -18.47
N GLU A 386 -2.83 -5.67 -19.63
CA GLU A 386 -2.86 -6.40 -20.90
C GLU A 386 -2.35 -5.56 -22.08
N VAL A 387 -2.03 -6.23 -23.19
CA VAL A 387 -1.81 -5.58 -24.49
C VAL A 387 -3.13 -5.48 -25.26
N GLY A 388 -3.22 -4.57 -26.22
CA GLY A 388 -4.43 -4.44 -27.06
C GLY A 388 -5.55 -3.62 -26.43
N VAL A 389 -5.29 -2.93 -25.31
CA VAL A 389 -6.26 -2.05 -24.64
C VAL A 389 -6.61 -0.80 -25.44
N LEU A 390 -5.82 -0.45 -26.45
CA LEU A 390 -6.10 0.62 -27.42
C LEU A 390 -5.63 0.16 -28.81
N ASP A 391 -6.40 0.54 -29.82
CA ASP A 391 -6.00 0.37 -31.22
C ASP A 391 -5.00 1.48 -31.59
N ILE A 392 -3.71 1.12 -31.59
CA ILE A 392 -2.60 2.02 -31.93
C ILE A 392 -1.98 1.50 -33.23
N PRO A 393 -1.95 2.31 -34.31
CA PRO A 393 -1.36 1.91 -35.58
C PRO A 393 0.10 1.45 -35.40
N PRO A 394 0.48 0.26 -35.89
CA PRO A 394 1.84 -0.29 -35.71
C PRO A 394 2.96 0.67 -36.12
N GLU A 395 2.74 1.49 -37.15
CA GLU A 395 3.67 2.50 -37.63
C GLU A 395 3.89 3.67 -36.66
N ASN A 396 2.96 3.94 -35.74
CA ASN A 396 3.09 4.96 -34.70
C ASN A 396 3.77 4.42 -33.43
N ILE A 397 4.04 3.12 -33.34
CA ILE A 397 4.64 2.51 -32.16
C ILE A 397 6.14 2.74 -32.18
N LEU A 398 6.66 3.35 -31.10
CA LEU A 398 8.09 3.54 -30.87
C LEU A 398 8.68 2.34 -30.10
N VAL A 399 8.05 1.96 -28.99
CA VAL A 399 8.50 0.85 -28.13
C VAL A 399 7.30 0.09 -27.58
N LYS A 400 7.39 -1.24 -27.53
CA LYS A 400 6.52 -2.11 -26.71
C LYS A 400 7.38 -2.82 -25.68
N GLY A 401 6.95 -2.82 -24.43
CA GLY A 401 7.68 -3.44 -23.34
C GLY A 401 6.77 -4.12 -22.31
N ARG A 402 7.41 -4.75 -21.33
CA ARG A 402 6.78 -5.26 -20.12
C ARG A 402 7.57 -4.78 -18.92
N LEU A 403 6.90 -4.52 -17.81
CA LEU A 403 7.61 -4.34 -16.55
C LEU A 403 8.25 -5.66 -16.14
N GLN A 404 9.42 -5.58 -15.52
CA GLN A 404 10.17 -6.71 -15.00
C GLN A 404 10.16 -6.60 -13.47
N PRO A 405 10.22 -7.74 -12.75
CA PRO A 405 10.35 -7.73 -11.29
C PRO A 405 11.46 -6.77 -10.87
N GLY A 406 11.15 -5.93 -9.88
CA GLY A 406 12.07 -4.95 -9.36
C GLY A 406 12.30 -3.69 -10.19
N LYS A 407 11.90 -3.60 -11.47
CA LYS A 407 12.04 -2.37 -12.28
C LYS A 407 10.84 -1.44 -12.15
N MET A 408 11.09 -0.14 -12.19
CA MET A 408 10.10 0.91 -12.16
C MET A 408 10.00 1.60 -13.52
N LEU A 409 8.79 1.69 -14.06
CA LEU A 409 8.49 2.60 -15.17
C LEU A 409 8.07 3.94 -14.57
N LEU A 410 8.78 5.02 -14.87
CA LEU A 410 8.44 6.35 -14.38
C LEU A 410 8.42 7.37 -15.52
N ILE A 411 7.34 8.13 -15.63
CA ILE A 411 7.17 9.22 -16.58
C ILE A 411 7.01 10.50 -15.77
N ASP A 412 7.85 11.50 -16.06
CA ASP A 412 7.76 12.83 -15.47
C ASP A 412 7.28 13.81 -16.55
N THR A 413 6.03 14.27 -16.43
CA THR A 413 5.43 15.19 -17.41
C THR A 413 5.98 16.62 -17.30
N HIS A 414 6.63 16.95 -16.19
CA HIS A 414 7.31 18.22 -16.01
C HIS A 414 8.70 18.20 -16.68
N GLU A 415 9.47 17.12 -16.51
CA GLU A 415 10.73 16.91 -17.24
C GLU A 415 10.54 16.48 -18.70
N ARG A 416 9.30 16.11 -19.07
CA ARG A 416 8.90 15.68 -20.41
C ARG A 416 9.64 14.45 -20.93
N ARG A 417 9.86 13.47 -20.07
CA ARG A 417 10.58 12.25 -20.42
C ARG A 417 10.17 11.05 -19.57
N ILE A 418 10.48 9.87 -20.10
CA ILE A 418 10.52 8.63 -19.32
C ILE A 418 11.87 8.61 -18.60
N ILE A 419 11.85 8.44 -17.29
CA ILE A 419 13.05 8.35 -16.45
C ILE A 419 13.55 6.91 -16.50
N ASP A 420 14.83 6.71 -16.79
CA ASP A 420 15.43 5.38 -16.78
C ASP A 420 15.48 4.82 -15.35
N ASP A 421 15.19 3.52 -15.19
CA ASP A 421 15.17 2.85 -13.89
C ASP A 421 16.52 2.92 -13.17
N THR A 422 17.62 2.76 -13.93
CA THR A 422 18.99 2.79 -13.40
C THR A 422 19.34 4.21 -12.94
N GLU A 423 19.02 5.22 -13.75
CA GLU A 423 19.20 6.63 -13.41
C GLU A 423 18.43 7.00 -12.13
N LEU A 424 17.14 6.63 -12.09
CA LEU A 424 16.24 6.92 -10.97
C LEU A 424 16.76 6.34 -9.67
N LYS A 425 17.08 5.04 -9.68
CA LYS A 425 17.51 4.33 -8.46
C LYS A 425 18.91 4.72 -8.04
N HIS A 426 19.82 4.97 -8.98
CA HIS A 426 21.15 5.47 -8.66
C HIS A 426 21.05 6.83 -7.94
N LYS A 427 20.18 7.73 -8.43
CA LYS A 427 19.95 9.03 -7.78
C LYS A 427 19.47 8.85 -6.34
N ILE A 428 18.45 8.03 -6.11
CA ILE A 428 17.85 7.79 -4.78
C ILE A 428 18.83 7.06 -3.84
N ALA A 429 19.48 6.01 -4.34
CA ALA A 429 20.46 5.23 -3.58
C ALA A 429 21.71 6.02 -3.20
N SER A 430 21.99 7.12 -3.91
CA SER A 430 23.14 8.01 -3.64
C SER A 430 22.76 9.26 -2.83
N GLU A 431 21.51 9.43 -2.40
CA GLU A 431 21.09 10.62 -1.63
C GLU A 431 21.78 10.76 -0.27
N LYS A 432 22.19 9.62 0.31
CA LYS A 432 22.88 9.52 1.59
C LYS A 432 23.99 8.46 1.51
N PRO A 433 25.02 8.54 2.36
CA PRO A 433 26.09 7.54 2.37
C PRO A 433 25.63 6.27 3.12
N TYR A 434 24.61 5.58 2.61
CA TYR A 434 23.99 4.43 3.28
C TYR A 434 24.99 3.33 3.62
N ARG A 435 25.96 3.05 2.73
CA ARG A 435 27.01 2.05 2.99
C ARG A 435 27.87 2.45 4.20
N GLN A 436 28.23 3.72 4.32
CA GLN A 436 28.96 4.22 5.48
C GLN A 436 28.13 4.05 6.75
N TRP A 437 26.86 4.45 6.74
CA TRP A 437 25.97 4.33 7.90
C TRP A 437 25.83 2.88 8.37
N LEU A 438 25.66 1.95 7.43
CA LEU A 438 25.62 0.52 7.70
C LEU A 438 26.93 0.02 8.32
N ASN A 439 28.08 0.36 7.72
CA ASN A 439 29.38 -0.07 8.25
C ASN A 439 29.66 0.43 9.67
N GLU A 440 29.16 1.62 10.02
CA GLU A 440 29.37 2.25 11.32
C GLU A 440 28.37 1.79 12.40
N ASN A 441 27.16 1.37 12.01
CA ASN A 441 26.06 1.15 12.97
C ASN A 441 25.47 -0.27 12.96
N LEU A 442 25.52 -1.00 11.84
CA LEU A 442 24.95 -2.34 11.72
C LEU A 442 26.01 -3.39 12.06
N VAL A 443 25.82 -4.09 13.19
CA VAL A 443 26.77 -5.11 13.67
C VAL A 443 26.25 -6.50 13.33
N ARG A 444 27.08 -7.40 12.81
CA ARG A 444 26.66 -8.79 12.59
C ARG A 444 26.78 -9.57 13.89
N LEU A 445 25.82 -10.47 14.16
CA LEU A 445 25.88 -11.35 15.33
C LEU A 445 27.16 -12.19 15.38
N SER A 446 27.69 -12.60 14.22
CA SER A 446 28.97 -13.32 14.09
C SER A 446 30.16 -12.56 14.63
N ASP A 447 30.09 -11.23 14.66
CA ASP A 447 31.20 -10.36 15.02
C ASP A 447 31.20 -10.01 16.52
N LEU A 448 30.15 -10.45 17.26
CA LEU A 448 30.07 -10.29 18.71
C LEU A 448 30.99 -11.28 19.43
N PRO A 449 31.58 -10.88 20.58
CA PRO A 449 32.48 -11.73 21.34
C PRO A 449 31.76 -12.99 21.83
N ALA A 450 32.40 -14.15 21.70
CA ALA A 450 31.87 -15.40 22.22
C ALA A 450 31.83 -15.40 23.75
N HIS A 451 30.84 -16.10 24.31
CA HIS A 451 30.68 -16.27 25.75
C HIS A 451 30.50 -17.76 26.08
N PRO A 452 31.09 -18.26 27.19
CA PRO A 452 30.97 -19.67 27.55
C PRO A 452 29.51 -20.09 27.79
N VAL A 453 29.09 -21.18 27.17
CA VAL A 453 27.78 -21.81 27.41
C VAL A 453 28.00 -23.14 28.15
N PRO A 454 27.39 -23.33 29.33
CA PRO A 454 27.47 -24.61 30.02
C PRO A 454 26.55 -25.65 29.36
N GLU A 455 27.11 -26.81 29.07
CA GLU A 455 26.36 -27.97 28.58
C GLU A 455 25.49 -28.58 29.68
N PRO A 456 24.20 -28.87 29.42
CA PRO A 456 23.33 -29.53 30.39
C PRO A 456 23.68 -31.01 30.54
N SER A 457 23.48 -31.57 31.74
CA SER A 457 23.60 -33.02 31.95
C SER A 457 22.44 -33.78 31.28
N HIS A 458 22.67 -35.06 30.93
CA HIS A 458 21.65 -35.92 30.36
C HIS A 458 20.37 -35.98 31.23
N GLU A 459 20.54 -36.12 32.55
CA GLU A 459 19.43 -36.15 33.51
C GLU A 459 18.60 -34.85 33.46
N THR A 460 19.25 -33.70 33.34
CA THR A 460 18.59 -32.40 33.24
C THR A 460 17.81 -32.27 31.92
N VAL A 461 18.39 -32.74 30.82
CA VAL A 461 17.74 -32.74 29.50
C VAL A 461 16.49 -33.62 29.53
N LEU A 462 16.61 -34.85 30.03
CA LEU A 462 15.50 -35.80 30.11
C LEU A 462 14.35 -35.26 30.97
N LEU A 463 14.66 -34.67 32.13
CA LEU A 463 13.64 -34.06 32.98
C LEU A 463 12.90 -32.93 32.26
N ARG A 464 13.62 -32.05 31.54
CA ARG A 464 13.01 -30.96 30.79
C ARG A 464 12.15 -31.48 29.63
N GLN A 465 12.62 -32.50 28.92
CA GLN A 465 11.83 -33.16 27.87
C GLN A 465 10.50 -33.67 28.42
N GLN A 466 10.51 -34.35 29.57
CA GLN A 466 9.28 -34.82 30.23
C GLN A 466 8.36 -33.67 30.65
N VAL A 467 8.90 -32.60 31.25
CA VAL A 467 8.12 -31.43 31.67
C VAL A 467 7.45 -30.73 30.49
N PHE A 468 8.10 -30.68 29.33
CA PHE A 468 7.56 -30.07 28.10
C PHE A 468 6.82 -31.06 27.19
N GLY A 469 6.64 -32.31 27.62
CA GLY A 469 5.85 -33.31 26.90
C GLY A 469 6.51 -33.91 25.65
N TYR A 470 7.83 -33.81 25.50
CA TYR A 470 8.56 -34.49 24.43
C TYR A 470 8.45 -36.01 24.57
N THR A 471 8.12 -36.67 23.46
CA THR A 471 8.00 -38.13 23.39
C THR A 471 9.18 -38.75 22.66
N HIS A 472 9.32 -40.08 22.78
CA HIS A 472 10.30 -40.81 22.00
C HIS A 472 10.04 -40.69 20.49
N GLU A 473 8.78 -40.54 20.09
CA GLU A 473 8.39 -40.33 18.69
C GLU A 473 8.86 -38.97 18.18
N ASP A 474 8.67 -37.89 18.95
CA ASP A 474 9.17 -36.56 18.59
C ASP A 474 10.69 -36.58 18.39
N LEU A 475 11.42 -37.22 19.30
CA LEU A 475 12.88 -37.28 19.23
C LEU A 475 13.37 -38.14 18.06
N ARG A 476 12.74 -39.29 17.82
CA ARG A 476 13.21 -40.26 16.81
C ARG A 476 12.71 -39.93 15.40
N ILE A 477 11.44 -39.56 15.26
CA ILE A 477 10.79 -39.35 13.97
C ILE A 477 10.96 -37.92 13.49
N LEU A 478 10.88 -36.92 14.37
CA LEU A 478 10.98 -35.50 13.97
C LEU A 478 12.40 -34.96 14.13
N MET A 479 12.96 -35.01 15.34
CA MET A 479 14.26 -34.38 15.64
C MET A 479 15.45 -35.13 15.03
N GLY A 480 15.42 -36.47 15.02
CA GLY A 480 16.49 -37.31 14.48
C GLY A 480 16.84 -36.98 13.02
N PRO A 481 15.86 -36.99 12.09
CA PRO A 481 16.10 -36.60 10.70
C PRO A 481 16.63 -35.18 10.54
N MET A 482 16.08 -34.19 11.27
CA MET A 482 16.57 -32.81 11.22
C MET A 482 18.05 -32.72 11.64
N ALA A 483 18.46 -33.44 12.68
CA ALA A 483 19.83 -33.41 13.18
C ALA A 483 20.84 -34.14 12.27
N VAL A 484 20.42 -35.24 11.63
CA VAL A 484 21.33 -36.08 10.81
C VAL A 484 21.39 -35.60 9.37
N ASN A 485 20.25 -35.22 8.78
CA ASN A 485 20.13 -34.92 7.36
C ASN A 485 20.03 -33.41 7.09
N GLY A 486 19.70 -32.58 8.08
CA GLY A 486 19.42 -31.16 7.86
C GLY A 486 18.07 -30.89 7.18
N GLU A 487 17.17 -31.88 7.20
CA GLU A 487 15.86 -31.84 6.54
C GLU A 487 14.75 -32.20 7.54
N GLU A 488 13.56 -31.62 7.36
CA GLU A 488 12.40 -32.00 8.16
C GLU A 488 11.94 -33.44 7.87
N ALA A 489 11.21 -34.04 8.82
CA ALA A 489 10.73 -35.40 8.67
C ALA A 489 9.61 -35.49 7.63
N VAL A 490 9.76 -36.37 6.64
CA VAL A 490 8.72 -36.65 5.64
C VAL A 490 7.84 -37.82 6.09
N GLY A 491 6.52 -37.60 6.09
CA GLY A 491 5.50 -38.61 6.39
C GLY A 491 4.51 -38.79 5.24
N SER A 492 3.51 -39.66 5.43
CA SER A 492 2.38 -39.83 4.51
C SER A 492 1.09 -40.11 5.28
N MET A 493 -0.05 -40.17 4.56
CA MET A 493 -1.41 -40.22 5.11
C MET A 493 -1.87 -38.90 5.77
N GLY A 494 -3.17 -38.80 6.06
CA GLY A 494 -3.75 -37.64 6.74
C GLY A 494 -3.58 -37.70 8.26
N THR A 495 -3.70 -36.55 8.93
CA THR A 495 -3.72 -36.48 10.39
C THR A 495 -5.05 -37.04 10.93
N ASP A 496 -5.01 -38.23 11.55
CA ASP A 496 -6.16 -38.89 12.18
C ASP A 496 -6.29 -38.61 13.69
N THR A 497 -5.40 -37.77 14.22
CA THR A 497 -5.43 -37.38 15.64
C THR A 497 -6.56 -36.36 15.91
N PRO A 498 -7.15 -36.36 17.13
CA PRO A 498 -8.15 -35.38 17.51
C PRO A 498 -7.63 -33.95 17.37
N LEU A 499 -8.53 -33.00 17.07
CA LEU A 499 -8.21 -31.58 17.19
C LEU A 499 -7.68 -31.29 18.60
N ALA A 500 -6.75 -30.34 18.72
CA ALA A 500 -6.06 -30.09 20.00
C ALA A 500 -7.02 -29.85 21.19
N VAL A 501 -8.14 -29.17 20.94
CA VAL A 501 -9.19 -28.90 21.93
C VAL A 501 -10.00 -30.14 22.36
N LEU A 502 -10.00 -31.20 21.55
CA LEU A 502 -10.69 -32.46 21.80
C LEU A 502 -9.75 -33.58 22.29
N SER A 503 -8.46 -33.28 22.44
CA SER A 503 -7.46 -34.27 22.79
C SER A 503 -7.39 -34.48 24.30
N ASP A 504 -7.47 -35.73 24.74
CA ASP A 504 -7.26 -36.13 26.14
C ASP A 504 -5.79 -36.05 26.59
N ARG A 505 -4.86 -35.72 25.66
CA ARG A 505 -3.40 -35.76 25.88
C ARG A 505 -2.77 -34.39 26.17
N GLN A 506 -3.58 -33.34 26.40
CA GLN A 506 -3.11 -31.97 26.71
C GLN A 506 -1.98 -31.50 25.77
N PRO A 507 -2.26 -31.38 24.46
CA PRO A 507 -1.24 -31.03 23.48
C PRO A 507 -0.65 -29.64 23.75
N PRO A 508 0.61 -29.41 23.35
CA PRO A 508 1.27 -28.13 23.54
C PRO A 508 0.57 -27.00 22.78
N LEU A 509 0.79 -25.76 23.23
CA LEU A 509 0.11 -24.55 22.74
C LEU A 509 0.16 -24.41 21.22
N PHE A 510 1.28 -24.76 20.58
CA PHE A 510 1.44 -24.62 19.14
C PHE A 510 0.49 -25.51 18.31
N ASN A 511 -0.05 -26.60 18.86
CA ASN A 511 -1.01 -27.46 18.15
C ASN A 511 -2.38 -26.79 17.92
N TYR A 512 -2.69 -25.73 18.68
CA TYR A 512 -3.90 -24.92 18.53
C TYR A 512 -3.78 -23.90 17.39
N PHE A 513 -2.55 -23.59 16.95
CA PHE A 513 -2.31 -22.68 15.84
C PHE A 513 -2.21 -23.48 14.55
N LYS A 514 -2.99 -23.09 13.54
CA LYS A 514 -2.90 -23.65 12.19
C LYS A 514 -2.22 -22.63 11.29
N GLN A 515 -1.24 -23.09 10.53
CA GLN A 515 -0.58 -22.27 9.54
C GLN A 515 -1.61 -21.87 8.48
N LEU A 516 -1.71 -20.57 8.21
CA LEU A 516 -2.48 -20.08 7.08
C LEU A 516 -1.67 -20.35 5.81
N PHE A 517 -2.37 -20.62 4.73
CA PHE A 517 -1.77 -20.79 3.41
C PHE A 517 -2.61 -20.04 2.38
N ALA A 518 -1.96 -19.62 1.31
CA ALA A 518 -2.59 -18.91 0.23
C ALA A 518 -3.32 -19.88 -0.71
N GLN A 519 -4.54 -19.51 -1.11
CA GLN A 519 -5.34 -20.28 -2.06
C GLN A 519 -6.12 -19.33 -2.97
N VAL A 520 -5.93 -19.48 -4.28
CA VAL A 520 -6.58 -18.69 -5.36
C VAL A 520 -6.20 -17.21 -5.38
N THR A 521 -6.35 -16.48 -4.27
CA THR A 521 -6.21 -15.01 -4.21
C THR A 521 -4.77 -14.56 -4.47
N ASN A 522 -3.80 -15.24 -3.85
CA ASN A 522 -2.38 -15.12 -4.15
C ASN A 522 -1.71 -16.52 -4.29
N PRO A 523 -0.62 -16.64 -5.07
CA PRO A 523 0.11 -17.89 -5.20
C PRO A 523 1.10 -18.10 -4.03
N PRO A 524 1.36 -19.34 -3.61
CA PRO A 524 2.53 -19.66 -2.79
C PRO A 524 3.82 -19.54 -3.61
N LEU A 525 4.95 -19.40 -2.92
CA LEU A 525 6.29 -19.38 -3.53
C LEU A 525 6.97 -20.74 -3.39
N ASP A 526 7.81 -21.06 -4.36
CA ASP A 526 8.69 -22.23 -4.28
C ASP A 526 9.96 -21.84 -3.49
N ALA A 527 9.98 -22.14 -2.20
CA ALA A 527 11.08 -21.74 -1.31
C ALA A 527 12.46 -22.32 -1.70
N ILE A 528 12.51 -23.34 -2.57
CA ILE A 528 13.75 -23.96 -3.04
C ILE A 528 14.19 -23.34 -4.37
N ARG A 529 13.28 -23.25 -5.35
CA ARG A 529 13.62 -22.77 -6.70
C ARG A 529 13.66 -21.25 -6.79
N GLU A 530 12.95 -20.57 -5.91
CA GLU A 530 12.84 -19.11 -5.84
C GLU A 530 13.52 -18.57 -4.56
N GLU A 531 14.50 -19.30 -4.01
CA GLU A 531 15.21 -18.92 -2.77
C GLU A 531 15.77 -17.48 -2.85
N LEU A 532 16.27 -17.06 -4.01
CA LEU A 532 16.86 -15.73 -4.25
C LEU A 532 15.92 -14.54 -4.00
N VAL A 533 14.60 -14.75 -3.97
CA VAL A 533 13.63 -13.69 -3.66
C VAL A 533 13.13 -13.71 -2.20
N THR A 534 13.59 -14.70 -1.43
CA THR A 534 13.30 -14.88 -0.01
C THR A 534 14.49 -14.51 0.85
N SER A 535 14.24 -14.12 2.11
CA SER A 535 15.31 -13.93 3.09
C SER A 535 14.76 -14.16 4.50
N MET A 536 15.56 -14.84 5.33
CA MET A 536 15.32 -15.00 6.77
C MET A 536 16.14 -14.00 7.61
N SER A 537 16.95 -13.17 6.96
CA SER A 537 17.77 -12.18 7.66
C SER A 537 16.89 -11.08 8.23
N THR A 538 17.21 -10.67 9.46
CA THR A 538 16.56 -9.57 10.13
C THR A 538 17.54 -8.82 11.02
N ALA A 539 17.10 -7.74 11.64
CA ALA A 539 17.92 -6.88 12.47
C ALA A 539 17.25 -6.67 13.84
N LEU A 540 18.02 -6.85 14.91
CA LEU A 540 17.57 -6.69 16.30
C LEU A 540 18.09 -5.37 16.86
N GLY A 541 17.20 -4.46 17.28
CA GLY A 541 17.63 -3.22 17.91
C GLY A 541 16.50 -2.23 18.13
N PRO A 542 16.81 -1.07 18.74
CA PRO A 542 15.83 0.00 18.90
C PRO A 542 15.48 0.62 17.53
N GLU A 543 14.19 0.70 17.22
CA GLU A 543 13.73 1.44 16.05
C GLU A 543 13.86 2.96 16.24
N GLN A 544 14.06 3.67 15.13
CA GLN A 544 14.10 5.13 15.08
C GLN A 544 12.91 5.66 14.27
N ASN A 545 12.76 6.98 14.24
CA ASN A 545 11.70 7.63 13.47
C ASN A 545 11.81 7.36 11.95
N LEU A 546 10.80 6.66 11.40
CA LEU A 546 10.67 6.33 9.98
C LEU A 546 10.72 7.54 9.03
N LEU A 547 10.23 8.70 9.50
CA LEU A 547 10.07 9.93 8.71
C LEU A 547 11.33 10.77 8.66
N LYS A 548 12.28 10.48 9.55
CA LYS A 548 13.55 11.21 9.66
C LYS A 548 14.70 10.20 9.77
N PRO A 549 15.07 9.54 8.65
CA PRO A 549 16.15 8.57 8.65
C PRO A 549 17.48 9.24 9.03
N VAL A 550 18.19 8.63 9.97
CA VAL A 550 19.51 9.05 10.49
C VAL A 550 20.47 7.85 10.49
N PRO A 551 21.80 8.04 10.64
CA PRO A 551 22.74 6.92 10.73
C PRO A 551 22.35 5.91 11.82
N GLU A 552 21.84 6.39 12.96
CA GLU A 552 21.43 5.57 14.09
C GLU A 552 20.21 4.68 13.79
N SER A 553 19.48 4.94 12.71
CA SER A 553 18.33 4.12 12.31
C SER A 553 18.71 2.69 11.93
N CYS A 554 19.97 2.43 11.54
CA CYS A 554 20.47 1.08 11.31
C CYS A 554 21.38 0.58 12.44
N ARG A 555 21.34 1.21 13.63
CA ARG A 555 22.05 0.73 14.83
C ARG A 555 21.35 -0.51 15.39
N MET A 556 21.60 -1.64 14.74
CA MET A 556 20.97 -2.92 15.01
C MET A 556 21.98 -4.06 14.91
N ILE A 557 21.58 -5.25 15.35
CA ILE A 557 22.35 -6.49 15.23
C ILE A 557 21.73 -7.30 14.11
N LYS A 558 22.45 -7.46 12.99
CA LYS A 558 22.03 -8.29 11.88
C LYS A 558 22.15 -9.76 12.28
N ILE A 559 21.04 -10.49 12.12
CA ILE A 559 20.98 -11.95 12.24
C ILE A 559 20.58 -12.54 10.88
N LEU A 560 21.10 -13.72 10.55
CA LEU A 560 20.81 -14.41 9.29
C LEU A 560 19.56 -15.29 9.38
N SER A 561 19.19 -15.70 10.59
CA SER A 561 18.05 -16.56 10.88
C SER A 561 17.47 -16.19 12.24
N PRO A 562 16.15 -16.32 12.43
CA PRO A 562 15.53 -16.23 13.76
C PRO A 562 15.89 -17.42 14.66
N ILE A 563 16.42 -18.51 14.09
CA ILE A 563 16.91 -19.68 14.83
C ILE A 563 18.34 -19.38 15.28
N MET A 564 18.55 -19.34 16.58
CA MET A 564 19.85 -19.10 17.21
C MET A 564 20.23 -20.29 18.08
N ASP A 565 21.49 -20.69 18.03
CA ASP A 565 22.04 -21.66 18.97
C ASP A 565 22.34 -21.01 20.34
N ASN A 566 22.85 -21.81 21.26
CA ASN A 566 23.15 -21.33 22.61
C ASN A 566 24.31 -20.31 22.63
N ASP A 567 25.29 -20.43 21.72
CA ASP A 567 26.44 -19.55 21.65
C ASP A 567 26.01 -18.15 21.17
N ASP A 568 25.19 -18.11 20.12
CA ASP A 568 24.57 -16.90 19.60
C ASP A 568 23.68 -16.21 20.65
N LEU A 569 22.88 -16.97 21.38
CA LEU A 569 22.07 -16.43 22.47
C LEU A 569 22.95 -15.86 23.60
N ALA A 570 24.11 -16.49 23.90
CA ALA A 570 25.03 -16.01 24.92
C ALA A 570 25.71 -14.69 24.53
N LYS A 571 26.03 -14.49 23.25
CA LYS A 571 26.50 -13.22 22.69
C LYS A 571 25.48 -12.10 22.94
N LEU A 572 24.20 -12.35 22.65
CA LEU A 572 23.12 -11.37 22.85
C LEU A 572 22.83 -11.09 24.33
N ARG A 573 22.86 -12.10 25.19
CA ARG A 573 22.67 -11.94 26.64
C ARG A 573 23.73 -11.07 27.29
N SER A 574 24.96 -11.18 26.79
CA SER A 574 26.13 -10.49 27.35
C SER A 574 26.48 -9.22 26.57
N ILE A 575 25.55 -8.72 25.74
CA ILE A 575 25.81 -7.59 24.86
C ILE A 575 26.22 -6.34 25.66
N ALA A 576 27.37 -5.80 25.29
CA ALA A 576 27.96 -4.61 25.90
C ALA A 576 28.30 -3.55 24.84
N LEU A 577 27.42 -3.40 23.84
CA LEU A 577 27.56 -2.40 22.78
C LEU A 577 26.76 -1.12 23.10
N PRO A 578 27.26 0.07 22.74
CA PRO A 578 26.52 1.31 22.90
C PRO A 578 25.15 1.26 22.21
N GLY A 579 24.09 1.66 22.92
CA GLY A 579 22.71 1.65 22.41
C GLY A 579 21.97 0.33 22.60
N PHE A 580 22.62 -0.73 23.08
CA PHE A 580 21.98 -2.02 23.35
C PHE A 580 21.93 -2.32 24.85
N ARG A 581 20.86 -2.98 25.27
CA ARG A 581 20.71 -3.50 26.63
C ARG A 581 19.95 -4.82 26.57
N SER A 582 20.50 -5.85 27.21
CA SER A 582 19.84 -7.14 27.37
C SER A 582 19.32 -7.32 28.79
N ILE A 583 18.13 -7.90 28.91
CA ILE A 583 17.48 -8.24 30.19
C ILE A 583 16.85 -9.62 30.04
N VAL A 584 17.09 -10.51 31.00
CA VAL A 584 16.47 -11.83 31.05
C VAL A 584 15.21 -11.76 31.92
N LEU A 585 14.05 -12.00 31.33
CA LEU A 585 12.77 -12.02 32.04
C LEU A 585 12.36 -13.48 32.34
N PRO A 586 12.08 -13.83 33.61
CA PRO A 586 11.65 -15.18 33.94
C PRO A 586 10.21 -15.43 33.44
N MET A 587 10.03 -16.42 32.55
CA MET A 587 8.70 -16.89 32.08
C MET A 587 8.15 -18.06 32.93
N ARG A 588 8.59 -18.18 34.19
CA ARG A 588 8.17 -19.25 35.12
C ARG A 588 7.18 -18.72 36.13
N PHE A 589 6.27 -19.57 36.58
CA PHE A 589 5.35 -19.30 37.68
C PHE A 589 5.55 -20.31 38.81
N LYS A 590 5.11 -19.97 40.02
CA LYS A 590 5.14 -20.90 41.16
C LYS A 590 3.97 -21.88 41.02
N VAL A 591 4.26 -23.17 41.06
CA VAL A 591 3.22 -24.20 41.21
C VAL A 591 2.79 -24.20 42.67
N SER A 592 1.51 -23.99 42.91
CA SER A 592 0.87 -23.98 44.24
C SER A 592 0.60 -25.39 44.74
#